data_AF-M3A6F6-F1
#
_entry.id   AF-M3A6F6-F1
#
_cell.length_a   1.000
_cell.length_b   1.000
_cell.length_c   1.000
_cell.angle_alpha   90.00
_cell.angle_beta   90.00
_cell.angle_gamma   90.00
#
_symmetry.space_group_name_H-M   'P 1'
#
loop_
_entity.id
_entity.type
_entity.pdbx_description
1 polymer ?
#
loop_
_entity_poly.entity_id
_entity_poly.type
_entity_poly.pdbx_seq_one_letter_code
_entity_poly.pdbx_strand_id
1 'polypeptide(L)'
;MPTWDHEDCDPAMEAEHTRLYRMMNRLEPVIVHGHSETKVARAIHMLQERMADHFHVEEELFITADWTSRQVMIRDHRDLLDMLAALAEIPPHDGEARRSLFTAFLQALARHDNDVDAPLFSRKH
;
A
#
# COMPACT_ATOMS: atom_id res chain seq x y z
N MET A 1 12.97 -4.10 -4.66
CA MET A 1 11.64 -4.45 -4.09
C MET A 1 11.48 -3.65 -2.82
N PRO A 2 10.31 -3.06 -2.58
CA PRO A 2 10.12 -2.21 -1.41
C PRO A 2 10.09 -3.07 -0.14
N THR A 3 10.64 -2.50 0.93
CA THR A 3 10.83 -3.10 2.25
C THR A 3 10.62 -2.02 3.29
N TRP A 4 10.06 -2.39 4.43
CA TRP A 4 9.97 -1.54 5.61
C TRP A 4 11.30 -1.60 6.38
N ASP A 5 11.94 -0.45 6.63
CA ASP A 5 13.21 -0.35 7.35
C ASP A 5 13.22 0.88 8.28
N HIS A 6 12.44 0.80 9.36
CA HIS A 6 12.32 1.87 10.35
C HIS A 6 12.50 1.30 11.76
N GLU A 7 13.74 1.35 12.28
CA GLU A 7 14.16 0.74 13.57
C GLU A 7 13.34 1.21 14.79
N ASP A 8 12.80 2.43 14.74
CA ASP A 8 12.07 3.05 15.84
C ASP A 8 10.54 2.87 15.77
N CYS A 9 10.02 2.18 14.76
CA CYS A 9 8.59 1.97 14.57
C CYS A 9 7.97 1.15 15.73
N ASP A 10 6.69 1.38 16.01
CA ASP A 10 5.90 0.52 16.88
C ASP A 10 5.92 -0.94 16.37
N PRO A 11 6.17 -1.96 17.23
CA PRO A 11 6.30 -3.35 16.80
C PRO A 11 5.06 -3.92 16.10
N ALA A 12 3.85 -3.46 16.44
CA ALA A 12 2.63 -3.92 15.77
C ALA A 12 2.58 -3.37 14.34
N MET A 13 2.96 -2.10 14.16
CA MET A 13 3.03 -1.43 12.86
C MET A 13 4.16 -1.96 11.98
N GLU A 14 5.34 -2.22 12.54
CA GLU A 14 6.44 -2.87 11.83
C GLU A 14 6.03 -4.25 11.31
N ALA A 15 5.36 -5.05 12.15
CA ALA A 15 4.89 -6.37 11.77
C ALA A 15 3.82 -6.30 10.66
N GLU A 16 2.98 -5.26 10.69
CA GLU A 16 1.93 -5.03 9.70
C GLU A 16 2.49 -4.65 8.32
N HIS A 17 3.40 -3.67 8.27
CA HIS A 17 4.11 -3.29 7.06
C HIS A 17 4.92 -4.46 6.49
N THR A 18 5.62 -5.21 7.35
CA THR A 18 6.37 -6.40 6.92
C THR A 18 5.47 -7.45 6.25
N ARG A 19 4.27 -7.69 6.82
CA ARG A 19 3.28 -8.60 6.21
C ARG A 19 2.79 -8.06 4.87
N LEU A 20 2.51 -6.77 4.79
CA LEU A 20 2.04 -6.11 3.58
C LEU A 20 3.08 -6.22 2.45
N TYR A 21 4.33 -5.82 2.71
CA TYR A 21 5.41 -5.90 1.73
C TYR A 21 5.69 -7.32 1.27
N ARG A 22 5.62 -8.31 2.17
CA ARG A 22 5.75 -9.72 1.79
C ARG A 22 4.64 -10.16 0.83
N MET A 23 3.41 -9.71 1.04
CA MET A 23 2.30 -10.02 0.15
C MET A 23 2.45 -9.31 -1.20
N MET A 24 2.75 -8.01 -1.20
CA MET A 24 2.97 -7.25 -2.44
C MET A 24 4.07 -7.86 -3.31
N ASN A 25 5.20 -8.25 -2.72
CA ASN A 25 6.29 -8.90 -3.43
C ASN A 25 5.89 -10.27 -4.04
N ARG A 26 4.88 -10.95 -3.50
CA ARG A 26 4.34 -12.20 -4.08
C ARG A 26 3.34 -11.93 -5.20
N LEU A 27 2.58 -10.84 -5.11
CA LEU A 27 1.55 -10.49 -6.10
C LEU A 27 2.12 -9.74 -7.31
N GLU A 28 3.22 -8.99 -7.14
CA GLU A 28 3.85 -8.18 -8.21
C GLU A 28 4.06 -8.98 -9.51
N PRO A 29 4.67 -10.18 -9.51
CA PRO A 29 4.90 -10.89 -10.76
C PRO A 29 3.59 -11.29 -11.45
N VAL A 30 2.54 -11.58 -10.66
CA VAL A 30 1.22 -11.94 -11.18
C VAL A 30 0.55 -10.71 -11.80
N ILE A 31 0.62 -9.57 -11.13
CA ILE A 31 0.00 -8.31 -11.59
C ILE A 31 0.70 -7.80 -12.86
N VAL A 32 2.03 -7.78 -12.84
CA VAL A 32 2.85 -7.12 -13.87
C VAL A 32 3.11 -8.03 -15.07
N HIS A 33 3.31 -9.33 -14.85
CA HIS A 33 3.70 -10.27 -15.90
C HIS A 33 2.64 -11.35 -16.18
N GLY A 34 1.55 -11.40 -15.40
CA GLY A 34 0.50 -12.39 -15.59
C GLY A 34 -0.24 -12.25 -16.92
N HIS A 35 -0.50 -13.40 -17.55
CA HIS A 35 -1.25 -13.48 -18.82
C HIS A 35 -2.69 -13.99 -18.63
N SER A 36 -3.03 -14.49 -17.45
CA SER A 36 -4.37 -14.97 -17.12
C SER A 36 -5.16 -13.84 -16.49
N GLU A 37 -6.15 -13.32 -17.21
CA GLU A 37 -7.07 -12.26 -16.77
C GLU A 37 -7.61 -12.53 -15.36
N THR A 38 -8.18 -13.72 -15.14
CA THR A 38 -8.76 -14.09 -13.85
C THR A 38 -7.74 -14.12 -12.71
N LYS A 39 -6.49 -14.52 -12.98
CA LYS A 39 -5.42 -14.52 -11.97
C LYS A 39 -4.93 -13.10 -11.67
N VAL A 40 -4.80 -12.25 -12.69
CA VAL A 40 -4.40 -10.85 -12.53
C VAL A 40 -5.46 -10.10 -11.74
N ALA A 41 -6.74 -10.19 -12.14
CA ALA A 41 -7.84 -9.54 -11.43
C ALA A 41 -7.92 -9.97 -9.97
N ARG A 42 -7.79 -11.28 -9.70
CA ARG A 42 -7.76 -11.81 -8.32
C ARG A 42 -6.58 -11.27 -7.52
N ALA A 43 -5.39 -11.17 -8.12
CA ALA A 43 -4.21 -10.64 -7.44
C ALA A 43 -4.37 -9.16 -7.08
N ILE A 44 -4.93 -8.34 -8.00
CA ILE A 44 -5.21 -6.93 -7.75
C ILE A 44 -6.25 -6.79 -6.64
N HIS A 45 -7.34 -7.57 -6.70
CA HIS A 45 -8.39 -7.55 -5.67
C HIS A 45 -7.85 -7.93 -4.28
N MET A 46 -7.05 -8.99 -4.18
CA MET A 46 -6.40 -9.36 -2.92
C MET A 46 -5.50 -8.26 -2.36
N LEU A 47 -4.81 -7.52 -3.24
CA LEU A 47 -4.01 -6.37 -2.82
C LEU A 47 -4.89 -5.23 -2.31
N GLN A 48 -5.98 -4.91 -3.02
CA GLN A 48 -6.92 -3.86 -2.61
C GLN A 48 -7.52 -4.14 -1.22
N GLU A 49 -8.03 -5.35 -0.99
CA GLU A 49 -8.61 -5.72 0.31
C GLU A 49 -7.59 -5.57 1.44
N ARG A 50 -6.37 -6.10 1.22
CA ARG A 50 -5.33 -6.05 2.25
C ARG A 50 -4.86 -4.62 2.56
N MET A 51 -4.75 -3.76 1.54
CA MET A 51 -4.40 -2.34 1.72
C MET A 51 -5.49 -1.61 2.48
N ALA A 52 -6.76 -1.84 2.13
CA ALA A 52 -7.89 -1.26 2.85
C ALA A 52 -7.92 -1.67 4.31
N ASP A 53 -7.68 -2.95 4.62
CA ASP A 53 -7.60 -3.46 5.99
C ASP A 53 -6.43 -2.81 6.76
N HIS A 54 -5.26 -2.67 6.11
CA HIS A 54 -4.08 -2.04 6.72
C HIS A 54 -4.34 -0.57 7.06
N PHE A 55 -4.84 0.20 6.10
CA PHE A 55 -5.19 1.61 6.29
C PHE A 55 -6.27 1.80 7.35
N HIS A 56 -7.24 0.89 7.42
CA HIS A 56 -8.24 0.92 8.47
C HIS A 56 -7.62 0.77 9.86
N VAL A 57 -6.69 -0.18 10.03
CA VAL A 57 -5.94 -0.36 11.30
C VAL A 57 -5.17 0.90 11.67
N GLU A 58 -4.48 1.53 10.72
CA GLU A 58 -3.74 2.78 10.94
C GLU A 58 -4.66 3.92 11.36
N GLU A 59 -5.77 4.10 10.65
CA GLU A 59 -6.78 5.13 10.95
C GLU A 59 -7.44 4.95 12.33
N GLU A 60 -7.60 3.71 12.80
CA GLU A 60 -8.11 3.39 14.14
C GLU A 60 -7.06 3.62 15.23
N LEU A 61 -5.80 3.24 14.98
CA LEU A 61 -4.72 3.42 15.94
C LEU A 61 -4.38 4.91 16.13
N PHE A 62 -4.54 5.73 15.09
CA PHE A 62 -4.17 7.15 15.09
C PHE A 62 -5.31 8.13 15.46
N ILE A 63 -6.22 7.71 16.34
CA ILE A 63 -7.30 8.59 16.85
C ILE A 63 -6.77 9.77 17.70
N THR A 64 -5.60 9.63 18.32
CA THR A 64 -5.03 10.58 19.29
C THR A 64 -4.08 11.62 18.72
N ALA A 65 -3.76 11.54 17.42
CA ALA A 65 -2.85 12.46 16.77
C ALA A 65 -3.46 13.83 16.48
N ASP A 66 -2.62 14.80 16.12
CA ASP A 66 -3.13 16.08 15.67
C ASP A 66 -4.01 15.89 14.42
N TRP A 67 -5.09 16.67 14.36
CA TRP A 67 -6.10 16.55 13.32
C TRP A 67 -5.53 16.69 11.90
N THR A 68 -4.49 17.51 11.72
CA THR A 68 -3.92 17.79 10.40
C THR A 68 -3.21 16.56 9.85
N SER A 69 -2.35 15.93 10.66
CA SER A 69 -1.64 14.71 10.27
C SER A 69 -2.61 13.58 9.95
N ARG A 70 -3.68 13.41 10.74
CA ARG A 70 -4.72 12.41 10.45
C ARG A 70 -5.43 12.66 9.12
N GLN A 71 -5.73 13.92 8.77
CA GLN A 71 -6.36 14.23 7.48
C GLN A 71 -5.44 13.97 6.28
N VAL A 72 -4.13 14.21 6.44
CA VAL A 72 -3.13 13.87 5.42
C VAL A 72 -3.10 12.36 5.20
N MET A 73 -2.98 11.58 6.26
CA MET A 73 -2.96 10.11 6.21
C MET A 73 -4.22 9.54 5.52
N ILE A 74 -5.42 9.95 5.93
CA ILE A 74 -6.68 9.50 5.33
C ILE A 74 -6.77 9.86 3.83
N ARG A 75 -6.28 11.04 3.45
CA ARG A 75 -6.25 11.43 2.04
C ARG A 75 -5.30 10.54 1.24
N ASP A 76 -4.09 10.33 1.75
CA ASP A 76 -3.09 9.52 1.07
C ASP A 76 -3.55 8.06 0.94
N HIS A 77 -4.23 7.50 1.95
CA HIS A 77 -4.87 6.18 1.89
C HIS A 77 -5.88 6.08 0.74
N ARG A 78 -6.75 7.10 0.59
CA ARG A 78 -7.74 7.15 -0.49
C ARG A 78 -7.07 7.22 -1.85
N ASP A 79 -6.08 8.09 -2.01
CA ASP A 79 -5.34 8.23 -3.26
C ASP A 79 -4.66 6.91 -3.65
N LEU A 80 -4.07 6.20 -2.69
CA LEU A 80 -3.46 4.88 -2.90
C LEU A 80 -4.48 3.80 -3.29
N LEU A 81 -5.65 3.79 -2.65
CA LEU A 81 -6.74 2.87 -3.01
C LEU A 81 -7.30 3.17 -4.42
N ASP A 82 -7.41 4.45 -4.78
CA ASP A 82 -7.85 4.88 -6.11
C ASP A 82 -6.86 4.43 -7.20
N MET A 83 -5.55 4.46 -6.92
CA MET A 83 -4.54 3.92 -7.84
C MET A 83 -4.72 2.41 -8.07
N LEU A 84 -5.09 1.65 -7.03
CA LEU A 84 -5.37 0.22 -7.16
C LEU A 84 -6.70 -0.05 -7.87
N ALA A 85 -7.72 0.78 -7.66
CA ALA A 85 -8.96 0.74 -8.44
C ALA A 85 -8.68 0.99 -9.92
N ALA A 86 -7.89 2.02 -10.25
CA ALA A 86 -7.46 2.28 -11.63
C ALA A 86 -6.65 1.13 -12.22
N LEU A 87 -5.82 0.45 -11.42
CA LEU A 87 -5.07 -0.73 -11.86
C LEU A 87 -5.98 -1.91 -12.22
N ALA A 88 -7.10 -2.09 -11.51
CA ALA A 88 -8.09 -3.13 -11.79
C ALA A 88 -8.83 -2.93 -13.12
N GLU A 89 -8.97 -1.67 -13.56
CA GLU A 89 -9.61 -1.30 -14.82
C GLU A 89 -8.69 -1.46 -16.04
N ILE A 90 -7.39 -1.70 -15.84
CA ILE A 90 -6.46 -1.88 -16.96
C ILE A 90 -6.72 -3.21 -17.67
N PRO A 91 -6.88 -3.22 -19.01
CA PRO A 91 -7.15 -4.43 -19.75
C PRO A 91 -6.11 -5.54 -19.53
N PRO A 92 -6.51 -6.83 -19.52
CA PRO A 92 -5.63 -7.96 -19.25
C PRO A 92 -4.41 -8.06 -20.18
N HIS A 93 -4.54 -7.58 -21.41
CA HIS A 93 -3.48 -7.60 -22.42
C HIS A 93 -2.50 -6.43 -22.30
N ASP A 94 -2.83 -5.38 -21.54
CA ASP A 94 -1.99 -4.19 -21.37
C ASP A 94 -1.08 -4.32 -20.14
N GLY A 95 -0.11 -5.24 -20.25
CA GLY A 95 0.88 -5.46 -19.19
C GLY A 95 1.82 -4.26 -18.97
N GLU A 96 2.01 -3.41 -19.98
CA GLU A 96 2.85 -2.21 -19.87
C GLU A 96 2.18 -1.14 -19.01
N ALA A 97 0.91 -0.84 -19.27
CA ALA A 97 0.14 0.08 -18.44
C ALA A 97 0.04 -0.42 -16.99
N ARG A 98 -0.20 -1.73 -16.77
CA ARG A 98 -0.18 -2.33 -15.43
C ARG A 98 1.16 -2.14 -14.74
N ARG A 99 2.28 -2.42 -15.42
CA ARG A 99 3.62 -2.22 -14.86
C ARG A 99 3.85 -0.78 -14.45
N SER A 100 3.49 0.16 -15.34
CA SER A 100 3.68 1.59 -15.13
C SER A 100 2.91 2.08 -13.91
N LEU A 101 1.60 1.80 -13.85
CA LEU A 101 0.75 2.22 -12.74
C LEU A 101 1.11 1.50 -11.43
N PHE A 102 1.43 0.21 -11.46
CA PHE A 102 1.87 -0.51 -10.28
C PHE A 102 3.19 0.06 -9.73
N THR A 103 4.12 0.42 -10.61
CA THR A 103 5.38 1.10 -10.20
C THR A 103 5.09 2.46 -9.57
N ALA A 104 4.19 3.24 -10.16
CA ALA A 104 3.77 4.53 -9.59
C ALA A 104 3.12 4.35 -8.21
N PHE A 105 2.28 3.33 -8.04
CA PHE A 105 1.68 2.97 -6.76
C PHE A 105 2.75 2.65 -5.71
N LEU A 106 3.73 1.79 -6.03
CA LEU A 106 4.81 1.46 -5.09
C LEU A 106 5.64 2.70 -4.69
N GLN A 107 5.84 3.64 -5.61
CA GLN A 107 6.52 4.90 -5.32
C GLN A 107 5.68 5.82 -4.44
N ALA A 108 4.36 5.86 -4.63
CA ALA A 108 3.45 6.63 -3.79
C ALA A 108 3.36 6.04 -2.37
N LEU A 109 3.26 4.71 -2.26
CA LEU A 109 3.28 4.01 -0.98
C LEU A 109 4.59 4.27 -0.24
N ALA A 110 5.74 4.10 -0.90
CA ALA A 110 7.02 4.38 -0.26
C ALA A 110 7.16 5.84 0.22
N ARG A 111 6.52 6.82 -0.44
CA ARG A 111 6.49 8.21 0.06
C ARG A 111 5.61 8.32 1.29
N HIS A 112 4.42 7.73 1.25
CA HIS A 112 3.51 7.68 2.40
C HIS A 112 4.18 7.07 3.64
N ASP A 113 4.78 5.89 3.48
CA ASP A 113 5.52 5.20 4.54
C ASP A 113 6.61 6.09 5.18
N ASN A 114 7.36 6.83 4.36
CA ASN A 114 8.48 7.66 4.84
C ASN A 114 8.04 9.00 5.42
N ASP A 115 7.08 9.66 4.78
CA ASP A 115 6.72 11.05 5.07
C ASP A 115 5.56 11.14 6.07
N VAL A 116 4.76 10.07 6.21
CA VAL A 116 3.55 10.01 7.03
C VAL A 116 3.68 8.92 8.10
N ASP A 117 3.79 7.65 7.72
CA ASP A 117 3.70 6.56 8.71
C ASP A 117 4.90 6.50 9.64
N ALA A 118 6.13 6.55 9.11
CA ALA A 118 7.32 6.46 9.94
C ALA A 118 7.40 7.56 11.01
N PRO A 119 7.10 8.85 10.72
CA PRO A 119 6.97 9.87 11.75
C PRO A 119 5.85 9.58 12.75
N LEU A 120 4.66 9.17 12.28
CA LEU A 120 3.49 8.96 13.14
C LEU A 120 3.69 7.77 14.08
N PHE A 121 4.19 6.64 13.59
CA PHE A 121 4.36 5.41 14.36
C PHE A 121 5.73 5.29 15.04
N SER A 122 6.53 6.36 15.04
CA SER A 122 7.81 6.40 15.74
C SER A 122 7.63 6.37 17.27
N ARG A 123 8.42 5.54 17.94
CA ARG A 123 8.48 5.48 19.41
C ARG A 123 9.28 6.62 20.06
N LYS A 124 9.84 7.55 19.27
CA LYS A 124 10.69 8.66 19.77
C LYS A 124 9.91 9.88 20.28
N HIS A 125 8.59 9.77 20.42
CA HIS A 125 7.70 10.85 20.86
C HIS A 125 7.25 10.69 22.32
#